data_AF-A0A7V3U7C4-F1
#
_entry.id   AF-A0A7V3U7C4-F1
#
_cell.length_a   1.000
_cell.length_b   1.000
_cell.length_c   1.000
_cell.angle_alpha   90.00
_cell.angle_beta   90.00
_cell.angle_gamma   90.00
#
_symmetry.space_group_name_H-M   'P 1'
#
loop_
_entity.id
_entity.type
_entity.pdbx_description
1 polymer ?
#
loop_
_entity_poly.entity_id
_entity_poly.type
_entity_poly.pdbx_seq_one_letter_code
_entity_poly.pdbx_strand_id
1 'polypeptide(L)'
;TKTKTKTISGCGFILTSDGLAITLNQLIPAGSQTEIFFDGSKIPFQVLKRDQKENLVLLKLEGKNFPTLPFGDLENISIGERVFLVCSFSDREKIQNFANEGLIKTFNEETIITNIIEEEKALGSPLFDIEGKFLGLSQLDKTGKIIVVPISKIRSFANL
;
A
#
# COMPACT_ATOMS: atom_id res chain seq x y z
N THR A 1 -29.42 -18.20 9.07
CA THR A 1 -28.87 -16.82 9.10
C THR A 1 -27.59 -16.81 8.29
N LYS A 2 -27.58 -16.22 7.08
CA LYS A 2 -26.34 -16.10 6.28
C LYS A 2 -25.47 -15.05 6.95
N THR A 3 -24.42 -15.47 7.64
CA THR A 3 -23.38 -14.59 8.17
C THR A 3 -22.79 -13.83 6.98
N LYS A 4 -22.98 -12.50 6.89
CA LYS A 4 -22.29 -11.68 5.89
C LYS A 4 -20.80 -11.76 6.18
N THR A 5 -20.07 -12.57 5.41
CA THR A 5 -18.61 -12.57 5.44
C THR A 5 -18.15 -11.22 4.93
N LYS A 6 -17.62 -10.37 5.81
CA LYS A 6 -17.02 -9.09 5.40
C LYS A 6 -15.73 -9.40 4.66
N THR A 7 -15.73 -9.19 3.36
CA THR A 7 -14.51 -9.26 2.53
C THR A 7 -13.87 -7.88 2.55
N ILE A 8 -12.56 -7.83 2.81
CA ILE A 8 -11.77 -6.61 2.76
C ILE A 8 -10.78 -6.80 1.63
N SER A 9 -10.70 -5.81 0.75
CA SER A 9 -9.76 -5.78 -0.37
C SER A 9 -8.90 -4.53 -0.26
N GLY A 10 -7.67 -4.62 -0.74
CA GLY A 10 -6.73 -3.51 -0.77
C GLY A 10 -5.51 -3.87 -1.58
N CYS A 11 -4.49 -3.03 -1.45
CA CYS A 11 -3.26 -3.09 -2.22
C CYS A 11 -2.03 -3.20 -1.32
N GLY A 12 -0.89 -3.44 -1.95
CA GLY A 12 0.41 -3.44 -1.31
C GLY A 12 1.49 -3.12 -2.32
N PHE A 13 2.74 -3.15 -1.86
CA PHE A 13 3.89 -2.83 -2.68
C PHE A 13 5.02 -3.84 -2.44
N ILE A 14 5.71 -4.24 -3.51
CA ILE A 14 6.88 -5.12 -3.44
C ILE A 14 8.12 -4.26 -3.26
N LEU A 15 8.80 -4.41 -2.13
CA LEU A 15 9.97 -3.64 -1.74
C LEU A 15 11.25 -4.13 -2.41
N THR A 16 11.40 -5.45 -2.57
CA THR A 16 12.62 -6.07 -3.10
C THR A 16 12.32 -7.21 -4.04
N SER A 17 13.23 -7.46 -4.98
CA SER A 17 13.05 -8.43 -6.07
C SER A 17 13.07 -9.89 -5.60
N ASP A 18 13.54 -10.15 -4.38
CA ASP A 18 13.46 -11.46 -3.73
C ASP A 18 12.10 -11.69 -3.03
N GLY A 19 11.13 -10.78 -3.16
CA GLY A 19 9.75 -10.97 -2.72
C GLY A 19 9.42 -10.38 -1.35
N LEU A 20 10.21 -9.44 -0.84
CA LEU A 20 9.77 -8.66 0.32
C LEU A 20 8.66 -7.71 -0.11
N ALA A 21 7.53 -7.73 0.58
CA ALA A 21 6.39 -6.87 0.27
C ALA A 21 5.81 -6.24 1.54
N ILE A 22 5.12 -5.12 1.37
CA ILE A 22 4.51 -4.34 2.45
C ILE A 22 3.06 -4.01 2.10
N THR A 23 2.19 -4.06 3.10
CA THR A 23 0.81 -3.56 3.02
C THR A 23 0.36 -3.10 4.41
N LEU A 24 -0.94 -2.84 4.59
CA LEU A 24 -1.50 -2.46 5.88
C LEU A 24 -1.86 -3.68 6.74
N ASN A 25 -1.60 -3.58 8.05
CA ASN A 25 -1.91 -4.65 8.99
C ASN A 25 -3.42 -4.98 9.02
N GLN A 26 -4.29 -3.98 8.92
CA GLN A 26 -5.75 -4.19 8.89
C GLN A 26 -6.26 -4.99 7.67
N LEU A 27 -5.48 -5.05 6.58
CA LEU A 27 -5.82 -5.85 5.40
C LEU A 27 -5.52 -7.33 5.60
N ILE A 28 -4.67 -7.69 6.59
CA ILE A 28 -4.27 -9.08 6.86
C ILE A 28 -4.52 -9.41 8.35
N PRO A 29 -5.78 -9.40 8.82
CA PRO A 29 -6.09 -9.71 10.21
C PRO A 29 -5.67 -11.14 10.57
N ALA A 30 -5.16 -11.32 11.79
CA ALA A 30 -4.73 -12.64 12.28
C ALA A 30 -5.92 -13.63 12.27
N GLY A 31 -5.69 -14.85 11.77
CA GLY A 31 -6.73 -15.89 11.69
C GLY A 31 -7.72 -15.73 10.54
N SER A 32 -7.53 -14.75 9.65
CA SER A 32 -8.32 -14.63 8.42
C SER A 32 -7.70 -15.44 7.27
N GLN A 33 -8.54 -15.87 6.33
CA GLN A 33 -8.08 -16.38 5.03
C GLN A 33 -7.77 -15.18 4.15
N THR A 34 -6.48 -14.88 3.97
CA THR A 34 -6.00 -13.81 3.10
C THR A 34 -5.40 -14.42 1.83
N GLU A 35 -5.73 -13.84 0.69
CA GLU A 35 -5.15 -14.20 -0.60
C GLU A 35 -4.43 -12.97 -1.18
N ILE A 36 -3.22 -13.17 -1.69
CA ILE A 36 -2.47 -12.13 -2.39
C ILE A 36 -2.42 -12.49 -3.86
N PHE A 37 -2.72 -11.51 -4.70
CA PHE A 37 -2.65 -11.65 -6.14
C PHE A 37 -1.51 -10.77 -6.67
N PHE A 38 -0.74 -11.33 -7.59
CA PHE A 38 0.28 -10.62 -8.35
C PHE A 38 0.20 -11.11 -9.79
N ASP A 39 0.17 -10.17 -10.73
CA ASP A 39 0.01 -10.46 -12.17
C ASP A 39 -1.15 -11.43 -12.48
N GLY A 40 -2.30 -11.20 -11.83
CA GLY A 40 -3.51 -12.00 -11.98
C GLY A 40 -3.48 -13.38 -11.30
N SER A 41 -2.35 -13.80 -10.71
CA SER A 41 -2.19 -15.13 -10.10
C SER A 41 -2.09 -15.04 -8.57
N LYS A 42 -2.62 -16.05 -7.88
CA LYS A 42 -2.46 -16.18 -6.42
C LYS A 42 -1.00 -16.52 -6.11
N ILE A 43 -0.41 -15.79 -5.16
CA ILE A 43 0.96 -16.02 -4.69
C ILE A 43 0.94 -16.42 -3.21
N PRO A 44 1.55 -17.57 -2.85
CA PRO A 44 1.76 -17.92 -1.45
C PRO A 44 2.65 -16.90 -0.75
N PHE A 45 2.38 -16.63 0.51
CA PHE A 45 3.14 -15.66 1.27
C PHE A 45 3.26 -16.06 2.74
N GLN A 46 4.24 -15.46 3.41
CA GLN A 46 4.44 -15.57 4.84
C GLN A 46 4.46 -14.17 5.46
N VAL A 47 3.87 -14.04 6.65
CA VAL A 47 3.95 -12.81 7.43
C VAL A 47 5.27 -12.81 8.18
N LEU A 48 6.13 -11.83 7.92
CA LEU A 48 7.43 -11.69 8.60
C LEU A 48 7.32 -10.84 9.86
N LYS A 49 6.61 -9.72 9.77
CA LYS A 49 6.54 -8.72 10.84
C LYS A 49 5.22 -7.95 10.76
N ARG A 50 4.68 -7.54 11.90
CA ARG A 50 3.48 -6.71 12.00
C ARG A 50 3.74 -5.55 12.95
N ASP A 51 3.23 -4.37 12.60
CA ASP A 51 3.15 -3.21 13.47
C ASP A 51 1.70 -2.76 13.57
N GLN A 52 1.11 -2.92 14.75
CA GLN A 52 -0.27 -2.49 15.00
C GLN A 52 -0.37 -0.97 15.17
N LYS A 53 0.69 -0.32 15.67
CA LYS A 53 0.71 1.13 15.90
C LYS A 53 0.78 1.87 14.57
N GLU A 54 1.66 1.41 13.67
CA GLU A 54 1.85 2.01 12.35
C GLU A 54 0.91 1.43 11.28
N ASN A 55 0.11 0.42 11.64
CA ASN A 55 -0.79 -0.29 10.75
C ASN A 55 -0.06 -0.89 9.53
N LEU A 56 1.15 -1.42 9.71
CA LEU A 56 1.97 -2.01 8.66
C LEU A 56 2.17 -3.51 8.86
N VAL A 57 2.27 -4.25 7.76
CA VAL A 57 2.66 -5.66 7.76
C VAL A 57 3.69 -5.91 6.67
N LEU A 58 4.77 -6.60 7.05
CA LEU A 58 5.83 -7.04 6.16
C LEU A 58 5.60 -8.50 5.81
N LEU A 59 5.70 -8.80 4.52
CA LEU A 59 5.39 -10.08 3.93
C LEU A 59 6.58 -10.60 3.13
N LYS A 60 6.71 -11.92 3.08
CA LYS A 60 7.57 -12.63 2.14
C LYS A 60 6.70 -13.36 1.14
N LEU A 61 6.75 -12.93 -0.11
CA LEU A 61 6.10 -13.62 -1.23
C LEU A 61 6.98 -14.78 -1.69
N GLU A 62 6.36 -15.91 -2.01
CA GLU A 62 7.07 -17.04 -2.63
C GLU A 62 7.36 -16.72 -4.10
N GLY A 63 8.65 -16.62 -4.45
CA GLY A 63 9.10 -16.31 -5.80
C GLY A 63 10.44 -15.58 -5.79
N LYS A 64 10.91 -15.22 -6.98
CA LYS A 64 12.14 -14.43 -7.21
C LYS A 64 11.95 -13.57 -8.45
N ASN A 65 12.81 -12.56 -8.62
CA ASN A 65 12.82 -11.65 -9.76
C ASN A 65 11.51 -10.84 -9.89
N PHE A 66 10.92 -10.46 -8.76
CA PHE A 66 9.78 -9.55 -8.78
C PHE A 66 10.21 -8.17 -9.31
N PRO A 67 9.38 -7.50 -10.12
CA PRO A 67 9.63 -6.13 -10.54
C PRO A 67 9.56 -5.20 -9.33
N THR A 68 10.54 -4.31 -9.23
CA THR A 68 10.62 -3.31 -8.15
C THR A 68 10.76 -1.92 -8.74
N LEU A 69 10.15 -0.95 -8.07
CA LEU A 69 10.31 0.47 -8.41
C LEU A 69 11.26 1.14 -7.41
N PRO A 70 11.98 2.20 -7.84
CA PRO A 70 12.87 2.95 -6.95
C PRO A 70 12.09 3.59 -5.80
N PHE A 71 12.77 3.76 -4.66
CA PHE A 71 12.23 4.52 -3.54
C PHE A 71 12.41 6.01 -3.77
N GLY A 72 11.40 6.79 -3.43
CA GLY A 72 11.52 8.23 -3.32
C GLY A 72 12.16 8.64 -1.99
N ASP A 73 12.29 9.94 -1.80
CA ASP A 73 12.80 10.52 -0.57
C ASP A 73 11.84 11.60 -0.08
N LEU A 74 11.55 11.58 1.22
CA LEU A 74 10.71 12.58 1.85
C LEU A 74 11.37 13.97 1.86
N GLU A 75 12.70 14.03 1.80
CA GLU A 75 13.44 15.30 1.72
C GLU A 75 13.30 15.99 0.35
N ASN A 76 12.99 15.22 -0.69
CA ASN A 76 12.89 15.72 -2.06
C ASN A 76 11.47 16.07 -2.50
N ILE A 77 10.45 15.76 -1.68
CA ILE A 77 9.06 16.08 -2.02
C ILE A 77 8.71 17.53 -1.69
N SER A 78 7.79 18.11 -2.44
CA SER A 78 7.32 19.49 -2.27
C SER A 78 5.81 19.59 -2.12
N ILE A 79 5.34 20.59 -1.38
CA ILE A 79 3.91 20.94 -1.35
C ILE A 79 3.49 21.40 -2.75
N GLY A 80 2.37 20.88 -3.24
CA GLY A 80 1.89 21.11 -4.60
C GLY A 80 2.50 20.18 -5.66
N GLU A 81 3.39 19.27 -5.26
CA GLU A 81 3.92 18.25 -6.17
C GLU A 81 2.84 17.26 -6.60
N ARG A 82 2.85 16.89 -7.88
CA ARG A 82 1.94 15.92 -8.47
C ARG A 82 2.32 14.51 -8.06
N VAL A 83 1.33 13.74 -7.63
CA VAL A 83 1.50 12.36 -7.17
C VAL A 83 0.42 11.47 -7.75
N PHE A 84 0.75 10.19 -7.90
CA PHE A 84 -0.12 9.18 -8.49
C PHE A 84 -0.37 8.06 -7.50
N LEU A 85 -1.64 7.77 -7.26
CA LEU A 85 -2.09 6.65 -6.45
C LEU A 85 -2.52 5.52 -7.37
N VAL A 86 -1.91 4.35 -7.26
CA VAL A 86 -2.20 3.22 -8.15
C VAL A 86 -2.54 1.99 -7.32
N CYS A 87 -3.55 1.24 -7.74
CA CYS A 87 -3.96 0.03 -7.02
C CYS A 87 -4.57 -1.00 -7.96
N SER A 88 -4.19 -2.26 -7.72
CA SER A 88 -4.79 -3.47 -8.29
C SER A 88 -5.45 -4.25 -7.15
N PHE A 89 -6.77 -4.27 -7.10
CA PHE A 89 -7.54 -4.90 -6.03
C PHE A 89 -8.51 -5.95 -6.58
N SER A 90 -8.90 -6.90 -5.73
CA SER A 90 -9.90 -7.91 -6.06
C SER A 90 -11.30 -7.44 -5.66
N ASP A 91 -12.24 -7.44 -6.59
CA ASP A 91 -13.66 -7.20 -6.33
C ASP A 91 -14.49 -8.26 -7.05
N ARG A 92 -15.28 -9.02 -6.27
CA ARG A 92 -16.07 -10.18 -6.75
C ARG A 92 -15.26 -11.15 -7.62
N GLU A 93 -14.07 -11.52 -7.15
CA GLU A 93 -13.14 -12.44 -7.82
C GLU A 93 -12.60 -11.92 -9.16
N LYS A 94 -12.77 -10.63 -9.46
CA LYS A 94 -12.17 -9.97 -10.61
C LYS A 94 -11.13 -8.97 -10.14
N ILE A 95 -9.95 -9.03 -10.76
CA ILE A 95 -8.91 -8.02 -10.57
C ILE A 95 -9.34 -6.76 -11.30
N GLN A 96 -9.39 -5.65 -10.57
CA GLN A 96 -9.66 -4.32 -11.08
C GLN A 96 -8.49 -3.41 -10.74
N ASN A 97 -8.15 -2.54 -11.69
CA ASN A 97 -7.09 -1.57 -11.53
C ASN A 97 -7.70 -0.17 -11.52
N PHE A 98 -7.20 0.69 -10.65
CA PHE A 98 -7.44 2.12 -10.76
C PHE A 98 -6.15 2.90 -10.58
N ALA A 99 -6.13 4.08 -11.16
CA ALA A 99 -5.12 5.10 -10.93
C ALA A 99 -5.83 6.43 -10.66
N ASN A 100 -5.32 7.18 -9.70
CA ASN A 100 -5.78 8.53 -9.40
C ASN A 100 -4.58 9.48 -9.31
N GLU A 101 -4.81 10.74 -9.62
CA GLU A 101 -3.79 11.79 -9.57
C GLU A 101 -4.19 12.81 -8.50
N GLY A 102 -3.21 13.33 -7.79
CA GLY A 102 -3.42 14.45 -6.89
C GLY A 102 -2.17 15.26 -6.65
N LEU A 103 -2.28 16.13 -5.64
CA LEU A 103 -1.22 17.01 -5.18
C LEU A 103 -0.93 16.74 -3.71
N ILE A 104 0.34 16.85 -3.33
CA ILE A 104 0.75 16.89 -1.92
C ILE A 104 0.24 18.20 -1.31
N LYS A 105 -0.59 18.11 -0.27
CA LYS A 105 -1.09 19.28 0.46
C LYS A 105 -0.14 19.71 1.57
N THR A 106 0.39 18.73 2.30
CA THR A 106 1.36 18.90 3.38
C THR A 106 1.96 17.55 3.71
N PHE A 107 3.13 17.53 4.34
CA PHE A 107 3.80 16.32 4.76
C PHE A 107 4.71 16.56 5.96
N ASN A 108 5.00 15.50 6.69
CA ASN A 108 6.03 15.43 7.71
C ASN A 108 6.52 13.97 7.83
N GLU A 109 7.41 13.70 8.77
CA GLU A 109 7.95 12.35 9.01
C GLU A 109 6.88 11.30 9.32
N GLU A 110 5.72 11.72 9.83
CA GLU A 110 4.63 10.84 10.24
C GLU A 110 3.65 10.53 9.10
N THR A 111 3.36 11.50 8.24
CA THR A 111 2.36 11.36 7.18
C THR A 111 2.55 12.31 6.01
N ILE A 112 2.15 11.87 4.82
CA ILE A 112 1.91 12.73 3.65
C ILE A 112 0.40 12.87 3.47
N ILE A 113 -0.09 14.11 3.37
CA ILE A 113 -1.51 14.41 3.15
C ILE A 113 -1.68 14.87 1.70
N THR A 114 -2.62 14.25 0.99
CA THR A 114 -2.94 14.59 -0.40
C THR A 114 -4.32 15.25 -0.52
N ASN A 115 -4.65 15.76 -1.70
CA ASN A 115 -6.02 16.14 -2.04
C ASN A 115 -6.84 14.98 -2.64
N ILE A 116 -6.28 13.77 -2.72
CA ILE A 116 -6.94 12.60 -3.28
C ILE A 116 -8.01 12.13 -2.29
N ILE A 117 -9.19 11.83 -2.82
CA ILE A 117 -10.33 11.25 -2.10
C ILE A 117 -10.60 9.90 -2.75
N GLU A 118 -10.69 8.84 -1.95
CA GLU A 118 -11.06 7.51 -2.43
C GLU A 118 -11.79 6.67 -1.38
N GLU A 119 -12.33 5.54 -1.82
CA GLU A 119 -13.04 4.56 -0.98
C GLU A 119 -12.10 3.52 -0.34
N GLU A 120 -12.65 2.62 0.49
CA GLU A 120 -11.90 1.58 1.22
C GLU A 120 -11.03 0.68 0.32
N LYS A 121 -11.38 0.51 -0.97
CA LYS A 121 -10.57 -0.24 -1.94
C LYS A 121 -9.16 0.34 -2.14
N ALA A 122 -8.94 1.60 -1.81
CA ALA A 122 -7.66 2.28 -1.95
C ALA A 122 -6.71 2.05 -0.77
N LEU A 123 -7.11 1.29 0.25
CA LEU A 123 -6.24 0.99 1.38
C LEU A 123 -4.98 0.22 0.94
N GLY A 124 -3.81 0.68 1.38
CA GLY A 124 -2.52 0.07 1.05
C GLY A 124 -2.06 0.32 -0.39
N SER A 125 -2.68 1.25 -1.11
CA SER A 125 -2.25 1.61 -2.45
C SER A 125 -0.91 2.34 -2.40
N PRO A 126 0.06 2.00 -3.25
CA PRO A 126 1.28 2.77 -3.36
C PRO A 126 1.03 4.15 -3.97
N LEU A 127 1.65 5.16 -3.37
CA LEU A 127 1.75 6.52 -3.89
C LEU A 127 3.11 6.70 -4.59
N PHE A 128 3.11 7.32 -5.76
CA PHE A 128 4.30 7.60 -6.56
C PHE A 128 4.43 9.08 -6.89
N ASP A 129 5.66 9.56 -7.05
CA ASP A 129 5.96 10.84 -7.68
C ASP A 129 5.85 10.76 -9.22
N ILE A 130 6.15 11.88 -9.90
CA ILE A 130 6.13 11.97 -11.37
C ILE A 130 7.21 11.15 -12.07
N GLU A 131 8.27 10.75 -11.35
CA GLU A 131 9.35 9.91 -11.85
C GLU A 131 9.08 8.40 -11.62
N GLY A 132 7.96 8.07 -10.97
CA GLY A 132 7.58 6.70 -10.62
C GLY A 132 8.30 6.16 -9.38
N LYS A 133 8.89 7.03 -8.55
CA LYS A 133 9.50 6.62 -7.28
C LYS A 133 8.42 6.47 -6.21
N PHE A 134 8.54 5.42 -5.43
CA PHE A 134 7.58 5.06 -4.38
C PHE A 134 7.74 5.96 -3.15
N LEU A 135 6.65 6.67 -2.80
CA LEU A 135 6.60 7.63 -1.68
C LEU A 135 5.98 7.07 -0.41
N GLY A 136 5.15 6.03 -0.51
CA GLY A 136 4.49 5.45 0.66
C GLY A 136 3.19 4.70 0.36
N LEU A 137 2.56 4.19 1.42
CA LEU A 137 1.28 3.47 1.33
C LEU A 137 0.11 4.31 1.82
N SER A 138 -0.99 4.32 1.06
CA SER A 138 -2.20 5.03 1.46
C SER A 138 -2.97 4.37 2.59
N GLN A 139 -3.56 5.21 3.42
CA GLN A 139 -4.63 4.93 4.36
C GLN A 139 -5.74 5.96 4.14
N LEU A 140 -6.89 5.73 4.79
CA LEU A 140 -8.01 6.66 4.78
C LEU A 140 -8.14 7.33 6.13
N ASP A 141 -8.32 8.65 6.12
CA ASP A 141 -8.81 9.34 7.30
C ASP A 141 -10.32 9.12 7.50
N LYS A 142 -10.88 9.63 8.60
CA LYS A 142 -12.31 9.51 8.92
C LYS A 142 -13.24 10.16 7.90
N THR A 143 -12.70 10.95 6.97
CA THR A 143 -13.44 11.70 5.94
C THR A 143 -13.27 11.10 4.54
N GLY A 144 -12.54 9.98 4.40
CA GLY A 144 -12.26 9.34 3.10
C GLY A 144 -11.13 10.00 2.31
N LYS A 145 -10.34 10.89 2.94
CA LYS A 145 -9.15 11.45 2.30
C LYS A 145 -7.98 10.51 2.42
N ILE A 146 -7.16 10.50 1.38
CA ILE A 146 -5.91 9.74 1.36
C ILE A 146 -4.85 10.47 2.19
N ILE A 147 -4.48 9.82 3.28
CA ILE A 147 -3.24 10.07 4.02
C ILE A 147 -2.28 8.92 3.73
N VAL A 148 -0.98 9.17 3.77
CA VAL A 148 0.02 8.19 3.34
C VAL A 148 1.03 7.98 4.45
N VAL A 149 1.36 6.71 4.70
CA VAL A 149 2.50 6.32 5.53
C VAL A 149 3.77 6.55 4.71
N PRO A 150 4.67 7.46 5.12
CA PRO A 150 5.83 7.82 4.34
C PRO A 150 6.81 6.66 4.14
N ILE A 151 7.54 6.71 3.02
CA ILE A 151 8.59 5.76 2.68
C ILE A 151 9.66 5.64 3.77
N SER A 152 10.00 6.72 4.48
CA SER A 152 10.96 6.71 5.58
C SER A 152 10.56 5.73 6.70
N LYS A 153 9.27 5.71 7.08
CA LYS A 153 8.73 4.78 8.09
C LYS A 153 8.69 3.35 7.58
N ILE A 154 8.31 3.16 6.32
CA ILE A 154 8.27 1.84 5.67
C ILE A 154 9.68 1.22 5.61
N ARG A 155 10.67 2.00 5.21
CA ARG A 155 12.08 1.59 5.15
C ARG A 155 12.62 1.22 6.52
N SER A 156 12.40 2.07 7.52
CA SER A 156 12.77 1.80 8.92
C SER A 156 12.10 0.51 9.44
N PHE A 157 10.82 0.30 9.14
CA PHE A 157 10.09 -0.90 9.56
C PHE A 157 10.61 -2.18 8.89
N ALA A 158 11.00 -2.10 7.61
CA ALA A 158 11.51 -3.19 6.79
C ALA A 158 13.03 -3.41 6.91
N ASN A 159 13.74 -2.57 7.66
CA ASN A 159 15.20 -2.54 7.77
C ASN A 159 15.91 -2.34 6.40
N LEU A 160 15.48 -1.35 5.62
CA LEU A 160 16.00 -0.98 4.30
C LEU A 160 16.59 0.43 4.24
#